data_AF-A0A8H8N1D8-F1
#
_entry.id   AF-A0A8H8N1D8-F1
#
_cell.length_a   1.000
_cell.length_b   1.000
_cell.length_c   1.000
_cell.angle_alpha   90.00
_cell.angle_beta   90.00
_cell.angle_gamma   90.00
#
_symmetry.space_group_name_H-M   'P 1'
#
loop_
_entity.id
_entity.type
_entity.pdbx_description
1 polymer ?
#
loop_
_entity_poly.entity_id
_entity_poly.type
_entity_poly.pdbx_seq_one_letter_code
_entity_poly.pdbx_strand_id
1 'polypeptide(L)'
;MSQSPLPPAAPADQVNLDNVQGDVIMGMPKKKQEFIFFGIADPAKFKAALPSLKVASTRDVIKAREAIKNAPKGTLLPLPMINIAFSQKGLDALGIKDNLGDPVFSAGQLADARNLGDEGALPGGKFDPNWEQAFKTRIDGVLLVVGETWPTVNTAVDEATKTFGDSIRMIYSLKCSVRPGEEKGHEHFGWEDGISNPAVKGVGTTIPGQRVIPPGIILTGKAGDVVKRPAWATEGSFLAFRQLNQLVPEFHDFLDKNPIILPGLDRKQGSELLGARLVGRWKSGAPIQMSPLKDDPKLAQDSNRNNNFVFPQQTGEAGQTACPYAAHIRKTNPRNDLDAIAPKGVERASMTRAGIPFGPEVSFGESQDKLTEYDRGLAFVSYQSELKEGFQFVQKSWANNPGFPFGKNVTPGFDPLIGQANGASRTMLTTGGAKITLPRDFVVSRGGEYFFSPPISALKTVLAGRTG
;
A
#
# COMPACT_ATOMS: atom_id res chain seq x y z
N MET A 1 34.49 14.27 21.45
CA MET A 1 33.92 14.13 20.09
C MET A 1 32.77 15.12 20.00
N SER A 2 32.84 16.02 19.01
CA SER A 2 31.86 17.10 18.81
C SER A 2 30.50 16.53 18.41
N GLN A 3 29.48 16.79 19.24
CA GLN A 3 28.09 16.37 19.02
C GLN A 3 27.50 17.16 17.84
N SER A 4 26.87 16.47 16.88
CA SER A 4 26.02 17.14 15.89
C SER A 4 24.58 17.12 16.42
N PRO A 5 24.03 18.25 16.90
CA PRO A 5 22.65 18.30 17.37
C PRO A 5 21.67 17.98 16.24
N LEU A 6 20.45 17.53 16.59
CA LEU A 6 19.37 17.41 15.61
C LEU A 6 19.19 18.77 14.90
N PRO A 7 19.15 18.81 13.55
CA PRO A 7 18.86 20.05 12.85
C PRO A 7 17.50 20.59 13.31
N PRO A 8 17.33 21.93 13.41
CA PRO A 8 16.07 22.52 13.83
C PRO A 8 14.94 22.01 12.93
N ALA A 9 13.82 21.62 13.54
CA ALA A 9 12.67 21.11 12.80
C ALA A 9 12.12 22.21 11.88
N ALA A 10 11.80 21.83 10.63
CA ALA A 10 11.06 22.71 9.73
C ALA A 10 9.69 23.06 10.35
N PRO A 11 9.11 24.24 10.05
CA PRO A 11 7.76 24.60 10.48
C PRO A 11 6.76 23.47 10.28
N ALA A 12 5.80 23.31 11.19
CA ALA A 12 4.90 22.14 11.21
C ALA A 12 4.10 21.96 9.91
N ASP A 13 3.89 23.02 9.14
CA ASP A 13 3.20 23.04 7.85
C ASP A 13 4.12 22.82 6.63
N GLN A 14 5.44 22.84 6.81
CA GLN A 14 6.43 22.66 5.74
C GLN A 14 7.12 21.30 5.85
N VAL A 15 7.33 20.60 4.74
CA VAL A 15 8.02 19.31 4.73
C VAL A 15 9.48 19.48 4.35
N ASN A 16 10.41 19.00 5.19
CA ASN A 16 11.82 18.92 4.81
C ASN A 16 12.08 17.68 3.93
N LEU A 17 12.13 17.89 2.61
CA LEU A 17 12.26 16.83 1.62
C LEU A 17 13.58 16.05 1.69
N ASP A 18 14.62 16.64 2.30
CA ASP A 18 15.93 16.01 2.51
C ASP A 18 15.96 15.14 3.78
N ASN A 19 14.93 15.25 4.63
CA ASN A 19 14.81 14.49 5.87
C ASN A 19 13.78 13.35 5.80
N VAL A 20 12.79 13.45 4.91
CA VAL A 20 11.79 12.38 4.68
C VAL A 20 12.35 11.33 3.72
N GLN A 21 12.30 10.06 4.10
CA GLN A 21 12.68 8.93 3.23
C GLN A 21 11.84 8.89 1.93
N GLY A 22 12.48 8.59 0.80
CA GLY A 22 11.93 8.78 -0.55
C GLY A 22 10.65 8.02 -0.89
N ASP A 23 10.43 6.84 -0.30
CA ASP A 23 9.25 6.02 -0.62
C ASP A 23 7.96 6.54 0.03
N VAL A 24 8.07 7.36 1.09
CA VAL A 24 6.95 7.76 1.96
C VAL A 24 5.89 8.60 1.24
N ILE A 25 6.29 9.69 0.58
CA ILE A 25 5.33 10.64 -0.02
C ILE A 25 5.13 10.36 -1.50
N MET A 26 6.24 10.20 -2.23
CA MET A 26 6.21 10.11 -3.68
C MET A 26 6.37 8.68 -4.20
N GLY A 27 7.06 7.80 -3.46
CA GLY A 27 7.43 6.47 -3.93
C GLY A 27 8.70 6.52 -4.78
N MET A 28 9.67 5.65 -4.47
CA MET A 28 10.92 5.55 -5.23
C MET A 28 10.64 5.01 -6.64
N PRO A 29 11.21 5.60 -7.71
CA PRO A 29 11.01 5.11 -9.07
C PRO A 29 11.62 3.71 -9.22
N LYS A 30 10.84 2.76 -9.75
CA LYS A 30 11.22 1.35 -9.74
C LYS A 30 10.68 0.59 -10.93
N LYS A 31 11.46 -0.38 -11.41
CA LYS A 31 10.98 -1.52 -12.20
C LYS A 31 11.16 -2.84 -11.44
N LYS A 32 12.20 -2.90 -10.62
CA LYS A 32 12.57 -4.01 -9.75
C LYS A 32 12.65 -3.49 -8.32
N GLN A 33 12.21 -4.30 -7.38
CA GLN A 33 12.36 -4.02 -5.96
C GLN A 33 12.63 -5.32 -5.22
N GLU A 34 13.50 -5.26 -4.22
CA GLU A 34 13.68 -6.33 -3.26
C GLU A 34 13.44 -5.79 -1.85
N PHE A 35 12.55 -6.47 -1.13
CA PHE A 35 12.37 -6.26 0.30
C PHE A 35 13.27 -7.25 1.03
N ILE A 36 14.16 -6.76 1.89
CA ILE A 36 15.01 -7.59 2.75
C ILE A 36 14.55 -7.43 4.19
N PHE A 37 13.85 -8.42 4.71
CA PHE A 37 13.42 -8.45 6.10
C PHE A 37 14.56 -9.02 6.96
N PHE A 38 14.93 -8.30 8.01
CA PHE A 38 16.09 -8.65 8.81
C PHE A 38 15.77 -8.68 10.31
N GLY A 39 16.56 -9.47 11.04
CA GLY A 39 16.71 -9.41 12.48
C GLY A 39 18.03 -8.75 12.83
N ILE A 40 18.09 -8.00 13.94
CA ILE A 40 19.32 -7.39 14.45
C ILE A 40 20.02 -8.42 15.33
N ALA A 41 21.22 -8.82 14.96
CA ALA A 41 22.04 -9.81 15.67
C ALA A 41 23.01 -9.16 16.67
N ASP A 42 23.60 -8.03 16.30
CA ASP A 42 24.48 -7.23 17.18
C ASP A 42 24.04 -5.76 17.13
N PRO A 43 23.27 -5.27 18.12
CA PRO A 43 22.79 -3.90 18.15
C PRO A 43 23.91 -2.85 18.16
N ALA A 44 25.07 -3.13 18.75
CA ALA A 44 26.17 -2.17 18.84
C ALA A 44 26.83 -1.99 17.46
N LYS A 45 27.16 -3.10 16.78
CA LYS A 45 27.67 -3.05 15.40
C LYS A 45 26.64 -2.47 14.43
N PHE A 46 25.37 -2.81 14.57
CA PHE A 46 24.29 -2.27 13.73
C PHE A 46 24.23 -0.75 13.82
N LYS A 47 24.19 -0.22 15.06
CA LYS A 47 24.18 1.22 15.34
C LYS A 47 25.39 1.93 14.72
N ALA A 48 26.58 1.33 14.84
CA ALA A 48 27.80 1.89 14.28
C ALA A 48 27.77 1.93 12.74
N ALA A 49 27.18 0.92 12.09
CA ALA A 49 27.07 0.79 10.64
C ALA A 49 25.95 1.65 10.03
N LEU A 50 24.85 1.87 10.76
CA LEU A 50 23.63 2.51 10.24
C LEU A 50 23.87 3.86 9.52
N PRO A 51 24.72 4.79 10.02
CA PRO A 51 25.00 6.06 9.33
C PRO A 51 25.65 5.91 7.95
N SER A 52 26.28 4.77 7.67
CA SER A 52 26.93 4.48 6.38
C SER A 52 25.94 4.01 5.31
N LEU A 53 24.71 3.64 5.69
CA LEU A 53 23.67 3.29 4.73
C LEU A 53 23.22 4.54 3.96
N LYS A 54 23.33 4.50 2.63
CA LYS A 54 22.90 5.59 1.74
C LYS A 54 21.38 5.54 1.55
N VAL A 55 20.65 6.13 2.50
CA VAL A 55 19.19 6.20 2.44
C VAL A 55 18.74 7.34 1.52
N ALA A 56 17.89 7.02 0.54
CA ALA A 56 17.34 7.99 -0.40
C ALA A 56 16.26 8.86 0.25
N SER A 57 16.33 10.16 0.04
CA SER A 57 15.35 11.15 0.50
C SER A 57 14.24 11.41 -0.53
N THR A 58 13.18 12.10 -0.12
CA THR A 58 12.15 12.60 -1.05
C THR A 58 12.75 13.56 -2.08
N ARG A 59 13.77 14.35 -1.70
CA ARG A 59 14.54 15.18 -2.64
C ARG A 59 15.21 14.35 -3.73
N ASP A 60 15.82 13.23 -3.37
CA ASP A 60 16.50 12.35 -4.34
C ASP A 60 15.50 11.73 -5.33
N VAL A 61 14.29 11.41 -4.87
CA VAL A 61 13.19 10.97 -5.73
C VAL A 61 12.78 12.04 -6.72
N ILE A 62 12.70 13.32 -6.32
CA ILE A 62 12.40 14.44 -7.25
C ILE A 62 13.47 14.47 -8.36
N LYS A 63 14.74 14.51 -7.96
CA LYS A 63 15.87 14.56 -8.91
C LYS A 63 15.88 13.37 -9.86
N ALA A 64 15.63 12.17 -9.35
CA ALA A 64 15.56 10.96 -10.17
C ALA A 64 14.41 10.99 -11.17
N ARG A 65 13.22 11.45 -10.77
CA ARG A 65 12.08 11.60 -11.68
C ARG A 65 12.33 12.65 -12.76
N GLU A 66 12.97 13.77 -12.42
CA GLU A 66 13.39 14.77 -13.38
C GLU A 66 14.42 14.19 -14.37
N ALA A 67 15.41 13.44 -13.89
CA ALA A 67 16.38 12.76 -14.74
C ALA A 67 15.72 11.74 -15.69
N ILE A 68 14.78 10.92 -15.18
CA ILE A 68 14.02 9.95 -16.00
C ILE A 68 13.18 10.67 -17.06
N LYS A 69 12.51 11.77 -16.68
CA LYS A 69 11.68 12.57 -17.60
C LYS A 69 12.51 13.18 -18.73
N ASN A 70 13.73 13.62 -18.43
CA ASN A 70 14.63 14.27 -19.38
C ASN A 70 15.48 13.26 -20.19
N ALA A 71 15.47 11.99 -19.81
CA ALA A 71 16.20 10.94 -20.54
C ALA A 71 15.52 10.64 -21.90
N PRO A 72 16.29 10.21 -22.92
CA PRO A 72 15.71 9.74 -24.17
C PRO A 72 14.71 8.59 -23.94
N LYS A 73 13.62 8.57 -24.72
CA LYS A 73 12.58 7.54 -24.60
C LYS A 73 13.19 6.15 -24.76
N GLY A 74 12.93 5.27 -23.79
CA GLY A 74 13.44 3.90 -23.77
C GLY A 74 14.75 3.73 -22.99
N THR A 75 15.44 4.81 -22.62
CA THR A 75 16.65 4.74 -21.80
C THR A 75 16.33 4.37 -20.37
N LEU A 76 17.07 3.41 -19.82
CA LEU A 76 17.05 3.06 -18.40
C LEU A 76 18.26 3.68 -17.71
N LEU A 77 17.99 4.52 -16.71
CA LEU A 77 19.03 5.12 -15.89
C LEU A 77 19.29 4.23 -14.67
N PRO A 78 20.56 3.87 -14.38
CA PRO A 78 20.91 3.09 -13.19
C PRO A 78 20.74 3.97 -11.95
N LEU A 79 19.58 3.90 -11.31
CA LEU A 79 19.19 4.75 -10.18
C LEU A 79 18.77 3.87 -8.99
N PRO A 80 19.71 3.11 -8.37
CA PRO A 80 19.40 2.37 -7.17
C PRO A 80 19.05 3.31 -6.03
N MET A 81 18.00 2.97 -5.27
CA MET A 81 17.63 3.70 -4.06
C MET A 81 17.31 2.73 -2.94
N ILE A 82 17.63 3.15 -1.71
CA ILE A 82 17.42 2.35 -0.50
C ILE A 82 16.64 3.15 0.53
N ASN A 83 15.61 2.55 1.10
CA ASN A 83 14.95 3.01 2.33
C ASN A 83 15.00 1.91 3.39
N ILE A 84 14.82 2.29 4.65
CA ILE A 84 14.87 1.38 5.80
C ILE A 84 13.74 1.71 6.78
N ALA A 85 13.10 0.69 7.33
CA ALA A 85 12.06 0.83 8.33
C ALA A 85 12.23 -0.22 9.45
N PHE A 86 11.76 0.09 10.65
CA PHE A 86 11.94 -0.72 11.86
C PHE A 86 10.61 -1.11 12.48
N SER A 87 10.44 -2.38 12.84
CA SER A 87 9.29 -2.79 13.65
C SER A 87 9.47 -2.32 15.10
N GLN A 88 8.42 -2.40 15.92
CA GLN A 88 8.55 -2.13 17.36
C GLN A 88 9.66 -2.99 17.99
N LYS A 89 9.74 -4.27 17.59
CA LYS A 89 10.76 -5.23 18.09
C LYS A 89 12.18 -4.81 17.69
N GLY A 90 12.34 -4.18 16.52
CA GLY A 90 13.62 -3.62 16.09
C GLY A 90 14.03 -2.39 16.85
N LEU A 91 13.10 -1.46 17.11
CA LEU A 91 13.35 -0.32 17.99
C LEU A 91 13.74 -0.79 19.40
N ASP A 92 13.06 -1.82 19.91
CA ASP A 92 13.40 -2.45 21.19
C ASP A 92 14.80 -3.07 21.20
N ALA A 93 15.20 -3.74 20.11
CA ALA A 93 16.55 -4.30 19.94
C ALA A 93 17.63 -3.21 19.99
N LEU A 94 17.32 -2.03 19.46
CA LEU A 94 18.18 -0.85 19.49
C LEU A 94 18.10 -0.09 20.83
N GLY A 95 17.31 -0.55 21.80
CA GLY A 95 17.14 0.13 23.09
C GLY A 95 16.38 1.46 22.98
N ILE A 96 15.62 1.66 21.91
CA ILE A 96 14.78 2.85 21.71
C ILE A 96 13.41 2.55 22.31
N LYS A 97 13.12 3.17 23.46
CA LYS A 97 11.94 2.88 24.28
C LYS A 97 10.87 3.97 24.24
N ASP A 98 11.11 5.04 23.49
CA ASP A 98 10.12 6.10 23.31
C ASP A 98 8.83 5.54 22.71
N ASN A 99 7.70 5.90 23.30
CA ASN A 99 6.39 5.54 22.77
C ASN A 99 6.11 6.38 21.52
N LEU A 100 6.00 5.72 20.37
CA LEU A 100 5.64 6.41 19.13
C LEU A 100 4.17 6.82 19.07
N GLY A 101 3.30 6.36 19.97
CA GLY A 101 1.90 6.80 20.05
C GLY A 101 0.93 6.04 19.14
N ASP A 102 1.33 4.86 18.63
CA ASP A 102 0.48 3.98 17.84
C ASP A 102 0.48 2.55 18.44
N PRO A 103 -0.59 2.15 19.15
CA PRO A 103 -0.65 0.84 19.80
C PRO A 103 -0.74 -0.33 18.82
N VAL A 104 -1.21 -0.10 17.58
CA VAL A 104 -1.29 -1.12 16.54
C VAL A 104 0.12 -1.45 16.04
N PHE A 105 0.95 -0.43 15.81
CA PHE A 105 2.38 -0.60 15.55
C PHE A 105 3.08 -1.35 16.70
N SER A 106 2.87 -0.91 17.95
CA SER A 106 3.56 -1.52 19.09
C SER A 106 3.18 -2.98 19.33
N ALA A 107 1.93 -3.38 19.02
CA ALA A 107 1.48 -4.77 19.10
C ALA A 107 2.06 -5.65 17.97
N GLY A 108 2.33 -5.07 16.80
CA GLY A 108 2.77 -5.77 15.60
C GLY A 108 1.63 -6.44 14.83
N GLN A 109 1.84 -6.65 13.52
CA GLN A 109 0.76 -7.06 12.62
C GLN A 109 0.27 -8.48 12.87
N LEU A 110 1.13 -9.40 13.33
CA LEU A 110 0.74 -10.77 13.66
C LEU A 110 -0.34 -10.82 14.74
N ALA A 111 -0.25 -9.95 15.75
CA ALA A 111 -1.27 -9.83 16.80
C ALA A 111 -2.58 -9.23 16.28
N ASP A 112 -2.51 -8.50 15.18
CA ASP A 112 -3.63 -7.79 14.57
C ASP A 112 -4.28 -8.56 13.40
N ALA A 113 -3.67 -9.64 12.93
CA ALA A 113 -4.10 -10.41 11.75
C ALA A 113 -5.58 -10.82 11.80
N ARG A 114 -6.06 -11.28 12.96
CA ARG A 114 -7.48 -11.63 13.15
C ARG A 114 -8.41 -10.42 13.03
N ASN A 115 -7.96 -9.26 13.50
CA ASN A 115 -8.75 -8.03 13.37
C ASN A 115 -8.80 -7.58 11.91
N LEU A 116 -7.70 -7.73 11.17
CA LEU A 116 -7.64 -7.46 9.72
C LEU A 116 -8.51 -8.42 8.91
N GLY A 117 -8.93 -9.54 9.50
CA GLY A 117 -9.80 -10.53 8.90
C GLY A 117 -9.05 -11.66 8.19
N ASP A 118 -7.73 -11.75 8.39
CA ASP A 118 -6.90 -12.77 7.76
C ASP A 118 -7.45 -14.17 8.02
N GLU A 119 -7.27 -15.06 7.05
CA GLU A 119 -7.60 -16.46 7.23
C GLU A 119 -6.58 -17.13 8.15
N GLY A 120 -7.06 -18.00 9.04
CA GLY A 120 -6.22 -18.69 10.01
C GLY A 120 -6.98 -19.69 10.85
N ALA A 121 -6.24 -20.40 11.70
CA ALA A 121 -6.77 -21.37 12.65
C ALA A 121 -6.71 -20.82 14.09
N LEU A 122 -7.38 -21.50 15.02
CA LEU A 122 -7.32 -21.21 16.46
C LEU A 122 -6.77 -22.40 17.27
N PRO A 123 -5.55 -22.90 16.98
CA PRO A 123 -4.97 -23.99 17.76
C PRO A 123 -4.79 -23.55 19.22
N GLY A 124 -5.42 -24.27 20.16
CA GLY A 124 -5.35 -23.94 21.59
C GLY A 124 -5.88 -22.55 21.95
N GLY A 125 -6.76 -21.96 21.14
CA GLY A 125 -7.38 -20.66 21.40
C GLY A 125 -6.56 -19.43 20.99
N LYS A 126 -5.32 -19.62 20.49
CA LYS A 126 -4.50 -18.54 19.93
C LYS A 126 -4.70 -18.49 18.42
N PHE A 127 -4.98 -17.31 17.88
CA PHE A 127 -5.13 -17.15 16.43
C PHE A 127 -3.79 -17.32 15.73
N ASP A 128 -3.78 -18.18 14.73
CA ASP A 128 -2.62 -18.51 13.91
C ASP A 128 -2.96 -18.31 12.43
N PRO A 129 -2.56 -17.18 11.81
CA PRO A 129 -2.90 -16.90 10.42
C PRO A 129 -2.12 -17.81 9.45
N ASN A 130 -2.70 -18.01 8.27
CA ASN A 130 -2.13 -18.79 7.15
C ASN A 130 -1.01 -18.02 6.43
N TRP A 131 -0.08 -17.43 7.18
CA TRP A 131 1.05 -16.65 6.70
C TRP A 131 2.28 -17.49 6.40
N GLU A 132 3.20 -16.93 5.62
CA GLU A 132 4.56 -17.45 5.52
C GLU A 132 5.21 -17.54 6.90
N GLN A 133 5.94 -18.63 7.13
CA GLN A 133 6.55 -18.89 8.43
C GLN A 133 7.47 -17.75 8.88
N ALA A 134 8.15 -17.08 7.94
CA ALA A 134 9.01 -15.94 8.22
C ALA A 134 8.27 -14.79 8.95
N PHE A 135 7.06 -14.43 8.51
CA PHE A 135 6.25 -13.37 9.13
C PHE A 135 5.61 -13.79 10.46
N LYS A 136 5.66 -15.09 10.80
CA LYS A 136 5.27 -15.61 12.11
C LYS A 136 6.42 -15.59 13.11
N THR A 137 7.62 -15.18 12.69
CA THR A 137 8.81 -15.00 13.53
C THR A 137 9.14 -13.53 13.79
N ARG A 138 10.17 -13.27 14.58
CA ARG A 138 10.65 -11.91 14.87
C ARG A 138 11.37 -11.31 13.65
N ILE A 139 10.80 -10.21 13.13
CA ILE A 139 11.42 -9.30 12.17
C ILE A 139 11.66 -7.97 12.88
N ASP A 140 12.88 -7.45 12.80
CA ASP A 140 13.28 -6.18 13.44
C ASP A 140 13.22 -5.00 12.46
N GLY A 141 13.42 -5.24 11.17
CA GLY A 141 13.30 -4.20 10.16
C GLY A 141 13.24 -4.74 8.75
N VAL A 142 13.11 -3.80 7.80
CA VAL A 142 13.08 -4.07 6.36
C VAL A 142 13.92 -3.04 5.61
N LEU A 143 14.73 -3.51 4.67
CA LEU A 143 15.33 -2.67 3.62
C LEU A 143 14.45 -2.74 2.37
N LEU A 144 14.15 -1.58 1.80
CA LEU A 144 13.47 -1.44 0.52
C LEU A 144 14.52 -1.02 -0.50
N VAL A 145 14.92 -1.94 -1.38
CA VAL A 145 15.94 -1.67 -2.40
C VAL A 145 15.29 -1.69 -3.76
N VAL A 146 15.38 -0.59 -4.50
CA VAL A 146 14.76 -0.46 -5.83
C VAL A 146 15.79 -0.20 -6.92
N GLY A 147 15.40 -0.49 -8.15
CA GLY A 147 16.18 -0.17 -9.34
C GLY A 147 15.41 -0.45 -10.62
N GLU A 148 16.05 -0.17 -11.75
CA GLU A 148 15.53 -0.38 -13.10
C GLU A 148 15.79 -1.80 -13.63
N THR A 149 16.81 -2.49 -13.10
CA THR A 149 17.18 -3.87 -13.45
C THR A 149 17.60 -4.69 -12.23
N TRP A 150 17.58 -6.03 -12.35
CA TRP A 150 18.03 -6.92 -11.28
C TRP A 150 19.53 -6.77 -10.95
N PRO A 151 20.46 -6.61 -11.91
CA PRO A 151 21.86 -6.34 -11.58
C PRO A 151 22.07 -5.09 -10.72
N THR A 152 21.33 -4.00 -11.00
CA THR A 152 21.38 -2.78 -10.19
C THR A 152 20.84 -3.01 -8.78
N VAL A 153 19.70 -3.71 -8.65
CA VAL A 153 19.13 -4.05 -7.34
C VAL A 153 20.05 -4.98 -6.55
N ASN A 154 20.54 -6.05 -7.17
CA ASN A 154 21.42 -7.03 -6.51
C ASN A 154 22.70 -6.35 -6.00
N THR A 155 23.34 -5.49 -6.81
CA THR A 155 24.51 -4.71 -6.37
C THR A 155 24.19 -3.85 -5.15
N ALA A 156 23.05 -3.15 -5.15
CA ALA A 156 22.63 -2.31 -4.04
C ALA A 156 22.27 -3.13 -2.77
N VAL A 157 21.67 -4.32 -2.94
CA VAL A 157 21.42 -5.27 -1.84
C VAL A 157 22.74 -5.77 -1.27
N ASP A 158 23.71 -6.13 -2.10
CA ASP A 158 25.03 -6.60 -1.68
C ASP A 158 25.79 -5.50 -0.92
N GLU A 159 25.77 -4.25 -1.40
CA GLU A 159 26.36 -3.12 -0.70
C GLU A 159 25.69 -2.85 0.66
N ALA A 160 24.36 -2.89 0.73
CA ALA A 160 23.62 -2.66 1.95
C ALA A 160 23.84 -3.78 2.98
N THR A 161 23.76 -5.03 2.56
CA THR A 161 24.01 -6.18 3.43
C THR A 161 25.46 -6.23 3.90
N LYS A 162 26.44 -5.91 3.04
CA LYS A 162 27.85 -5.76 3.42
C LYS A 162 28.08 -4.61 4.41
N THR A 163 27.33 -3.52 4.30
CA THR A 163 27.40 -2.40 5.26
C THR A 163 27.08 -2.87 6.68
N PHE A 164 26.07 -3.74 6.83
CA PHE A 164 25.69 -4.27 8.14
C PHE A 164 26.47 -5.53 8.55
N GLY A 165 26.98 -6.31 7.60
CA GLY A 165 27.75 -7.52 7.88
C GLY A 165 27.01 -8.48 8.80
N ASP A 166 27.69 -8.99 9.84
CA ASP A 166 27.14 -9.90 10.83
C ASP A 166 26.22 -9.24 11.87
N SER A 167 26.02 -7.91 11.80
CA SER A 167 25.11 -7.21 12.72
C SER A 167 23.63 -7.44 12.41
N ILE A 168 23.30 -7.94 11.21
CA ILE A 168 21.96 -8.38 10.84
C ILE A 168 21.94 -9.83 10.37
N ARG A 169 20.78 -10.48 10.50
CA ARG A 169 20.46 -11.74 9.84
C ARG A 169 19.29 -11.53 8.89
N MET A 170 19.39 -12.03 7.65
CA MET A 170 18.25 -12.04 6.74
C MET A 170 17.22 -13.08 7.23
N ILE A 171 15.98 -12.65 7.38
CA ILE A 171 14.84 -13.51 7.78
C ILE A 171 14.10 -14.00 6.54
N TYR A 172 13.87 -13.08 5.61
CA TYR A 172 13.10 -13.31 4.40
C TYR A 172 13.45 -12.25 3.37
N SER A 173 13.34 -12.59 2.09
CA SER A 173 13.38 -11.61 1.02
C SER A 173 12.23 -11.84 0.05
N LEU A 174 11.71 -10.73 -0.50
CA LEU A 174 10.67 -10.77 -1.52
C LEU A 174 11.10 -9.95 -2.73
N LYS A 175 11.35 -10.65 -3.84
CA LYS A 175 11.68 -10.06 -5.13
C LYS A 175 10.41 -9.69 -5.90
N CYS A 176 10.30 -8.41 -6.22
CA CYS A 176 9.15 -7.80 -6.86
C CYS A 176 9.54 -7.18 -8.20
N SER A 177 8.60 -7.15 -9.14
CA SER A 177 8.80 -6.63 -10.48
C SER A 177 7.52 -5.96 -10.98
N VAL A 178 7.68 -4.81 -11.62
CA VAL A 178 6.65 -4.30 -12.51
C VAL A 178 6.42 -5.33 -13.63
N ARG A 179 5.15 -5.58 -13.95
CA ARG A 179 4.72 -6.53 -14.98
C ARG A 179 5.23 -6.12 -16.38
N PRO A 180 5.43 -7.08 -17.31
CA PRO A 180 6.05 -6.83 -18.60
C PRO A 180 5.08 -6.20 -19.62
N GLY A 181 5.64 -5.62 -20.69
CA GLY A 181 4.88 -5.20 -21.87
C GLY A 181 3.78 -4.17 -21.56
N GLU A 182 2.60 -4.39 -22.13
CA GLU A 182 1.41 -3.54 -21.97
C GLU A 182 0.82 -3.58 -20.55
N GLU A 183 1.20 -4.57 -19.74
CA GLU A 183 0.76 -4.70 -18.35
C GLU A 183 1.64 -3.91 -17.38
N LYS A 184 2.62 -3.16 -17.90
CA LYS A 184 3.45 -2.26 -17.10
C LYS A 184 2.59 -1.15 -16.48
N GLY A 185 2.48 -1.18 -15.15
CA GLY A 185 1.61 -0.25 -14.39
C GLY A 185 0.38 -0.95 -13.80
N HIS A 186 0.09 -2.16 -14.30
CA HIS A 186 -1.03 -2.97 -13.86
C HIS A 186 -0.62 -3.95 -12.74
N GLU A 187 -1.54 -4.21 -11.82
CA GLU A 187 -1.44 -5.34 -10.88
C GLU A 187 -1.83 -6.68 -11.56
N HIS A 188 -1.77 -7.80 -10.85
CA HIS A 188 -1.86 -9.13 -11.49
C HIS A 188 -3.26 -9.53 -11.98
N PHE A 189 -4.36 -8.94 -11.49
CA PHE A 189 -5.68 -9.10 -12.12
C PHE A 189 -5.79 -8.32 -13.44
N GLY A 190 -4.88 -7.37 -13.69
CA GLY A 190 -4.75 -6.61 -14.93
C GLY A 190 -5.31 -5.19 -14.88
N TRP A 191 -5.49 -4.60 -13.70
CA TRP A 191 -5.91 -3.21 -13.52
C TRP A 191 -4.71 -2.28 -13.34
N GLU A 192 -4.69 -1.16 -14.07
CA GLU A 192 -3.75 -0.06 -13.84
C GLU A 192 -3.84 0.42 -12.38
N ASP A 193 -2.71 0.42 -11.69
CA ASP A 193 -2.58 0.84 -10.30
C ASP A 193 -1.76 2.13 -10.15
N GLY A 194 -1.72 2.71 -8.96
CA GLY A 194 -0.95 3.92 -8.66
C GLY A 194 -1.60 5.24 -9.11
N ILE A 195 -2.81 5.20 -9.69
CA ILE A 195 -3.52 6.39 -10.21
C ILE A 195 -3.89 7.39 -9.10
N SER A 196 -4.47 6.92 -8.00
CA SER A 196 -5.00 7.77 -6.93
C SER A 196 -4.22 7.60 -5.65
N ASN A 197 -3.49 8.66 -5.28
CA ASN A 197 -2.84 8.87 -3.99
C ASN A 197 -3.25 10.26 -3.46
N PRO A 198 -3.30 10.50 -2.15
CA PRO A 198 -3.49 11.84 -1.62
C PRO A 198 -2.30 12.74 -1.98
N ALA A 199 -2.55 14.04 -2.18
CA ALA A 199 -1.49 15.03 -2.29
C ALA A 199 -1.15 15.59 -0.92
N VAL A 200 0.11 15.49 -0.51
CA VAL A 200 0.58 16.12 0.72
C VAL A 200 0.76 17.63 0.47
N LYS A 201 0.08 18.46 1.26
CA LYS A 201 0.17 19.92 1.13
C LYS A 201 1.63 20.38 1.19
N GLY A 202 2.04 21.20 0.22
CA GLY A 202 3.40 21.73 0.12
C GLY A 202 4.42 20.81 -0.55
N VAL A 203 4.01 19.63 -1.06
CA VAL A 203 4.91 18.70 -1.77
C VAL A 203 4.36 18.36 -3.16
N GLY A 204 5.15 18.66 -4.20
CA GLY A 204 4.80 18.35 -5.59
C GLY A 204 3.61 19.15 -6.13
N THR A 205 3.04 18.67 -7.24
CA THR A 205 1.88 19.28 -7.91
C THR A 205 0.65 18.41 -7.73
N THR A 206 -0.50 19.03 -7.53
CA THR A 206 -1.81 18.35 -7.41
C THR A 206 -2.47 18.15 -8.76
N ILE A 207 -3.22 17.07 -8.93
CA ILE A 207 -4.09 16.86 -10.10
C ILE A 207 -5.58 17.07 -9.74
N PRO A 208 -6.45 17.41 -10.71
CA PRO A 208 -7.88 17.55 -10.48
C PRO A 208 -8.53 16.32 -9.81
N GLY A 209 -9.37 16.56 -8.80
CA GLY A 209 -10.01 15.52 -8.00
C GLY A 209 -9.12 14.83 -6.96
N GLN A 210 -7.82 15.13 -6.92
CA GLN A 210 -6.92 14.63 -5.89
C GLN A 210 -7.17 15.35 -4.57
N ARG A 211 -7.38 14.59 -3.49
CA ARG A 211 -7.52 15.17 -2.15
C ARG A 211 -6.17 15.69 -1.67
N VAL A 212 -6.14 16.96 -1.27
CA VAL A 212 -4.98 17.58 -0.62
C VAL A 212 -5.14 17.41 0.89
N ILE A 213 -4.13 16.83 1.53
CA ILE A 213 -4.14 16.54 2.97
C ILE A 213 -3.03 17.31 3.70
N PRO A 214 -3.22 17.65 4.98
CA PRO A 214 -2.14 18.14 5.83
C PRO A 214 -0.98 17.13 5.89
N PRO A 215 0.29 17.56 5.99
CA PRO A 215 1.43 16.64 6.05
C PRO A 215 1.36 15.67 7.22
N GLY A 216 0.77 16.09 8.34
CA GLY A 216 0.60 15.29 9.56
C GLY A 216 -0.29 14.06 9.41
N ILE A 217 -1.00 13.90 8.29
CA ILE A 217 -1.73 12.67 7.98
C ILE A 217 -0.79 11.55 7.52
N ILE A 218 0.35 11.90 6.90
CA ILE A 218 1.36 10.94 6.41
C ILE A 218 2.60 10.95 7.30
N LEU A 219 3.00 12.11 7.80
CA LEU A 219 4.25 12.34 8.51
C LEU A 219 4.01 12.60 10.00
N THR A 220 4.65 11.84 10.88
CA THR A 220 4.55 12.05 12.32
C THR A 220 5.11 13.42 12.75
N GLY A 221 4.48 14.06 13.73
CA GLY A 221 4.90 15.35 14.28
C GLY A 221 4.68 16.58 13.37
N LYS A 222 4.00 16.43 12.22
CA LYS A 222 3.64 17.55 11.32
C LYS A 222 2.20 18.00 11.50
N ALA A 223 1.85 19.14 10.92
CA ALA A 223 0.50 19.71 11.02
C ALA A 223 -0.56 18.70 10.54
N GLY A 224 -1.45 18.32 11.46
CA GLY A 224 -2.46 17.27 11.24
C GLY A 224 -2.24 16.03 12.13
N ASP A 225 -1.02 15.76 12.60
CA ASP A 225 -0.74 14.74 13.60
C ASP A 225 -1.04 15.31 14.99
N VAL A 226 -2.05 14.76 15.65
CA VAL A 226 -2.48 15.20 16.99
C VAL A 226 -1.87 14.36 18.11
N VAL A 227 -1.11 13.32 17.75
CA VAL A 227 -0.48 12.42 18.72
C VAL A 227 0.85 13.02 19.18
N LYS A 228 1.12 12.91 20.47
CA LYS A 228 2.43 13.28 21.02
C LYS A 228 3.47 12.25 20.59
N ARG A 229 4.47 12.70 19.82
CA ARG A 229 5.59 11.88 19.34
C ARG A 229 6.90 12.29 20.02
N PRO A 230 7.89 11.39 20.14
CA PRO A 230 9.25 11.81 20.49
C PRO A 230 9.83 12.69 19.38
N ALA A 231 10.68 13.65 19.75
CA ALA A 231 11.20 14.65 18.81
C ALA A 231 11.86 14.03 17.56
N TRP A 232 12.60 12.93 17.76
CA TRP A 232 13.31 12.21 16.70
C TRP A 232 12.38 11.54 15.67
N ALA A 233 11.11 11.29 16.01
CA ALA A 233 10.15 10.68 15.11
C ALA A 233 9.52 11.69 14.14
N THR A 234 9.74 12.99 14.32
CA THR A 234 9.16 14.02 13.44
C THR A 234 9.63 13.81 11.99
N GLU A 235 8.69 13.83 11.02
CA GLU A 235 8.93 13.52 9.60
C GLU A 235 9.23 12.04 9.28
N GLY A 236 9.05 11.15 10.24
CA GLY A 236 8.90 9.71 9.97
C GLY A 236 7.47 9.36 9.54
N SER A 237 7.24 8.08 9.23
CA SER A 237 5.92 7.57 8.86
C SER A 237 5.80 6.08 9.20
N PHE A 238 4.62 5.61 9.57
CA PHE A 238 4.38 4.17 9.72
C PHE A 238 4.18 3.54 8.35
N LEU A 239 4.84 2.42 8.13
CA LEU A 239 4.79 1.59 6.92
C LEU A 239 4.02 0.32 7.26
N ALA A 240 2.88 0.11 6.61
CA ALA A 240 2.18 -1.18 6.63
C ALA A 240 2.61 -2.01 5.42
N PHE A 241 3.31 -3.13 5.66
CA PHE A 241 3.65 -4.08 4.59
C PHE A 241 2.66 -5.25 4.64
N ARG A 242 2.21 -5.71 3.47
CA ARG A 242 1.41 -6.93 3.31
C ARG A 242 1.86 -7.68 2.05
N GLN A 243 2.17 -8.96 2.20
CA GLN A 243 2.30 -9.87 1.07
C GLN A 243 0.91 -10.41 0.74
N LEU A 244 0.32 -9.90 -0.34
CA LEU A 244 -1.04 -10.22 -0.76
C LEU A 244 -0.99 -11.09 -2.01
N ASN A 245 -1.09 -12.40 -1.87
CA ASN A 245 -1.13 -13.32 -3.00
C ASN A 245 -2.46 -13.13 -3.75
N GLN A 246 -2.42 -13.22 -5.07
CA GLN A 246 -3.56 -13.01 -5.95
C GLN A 246 -3.85 -14.29 -6.74
N LEU A 247 -5.08 -14.78 -6.59
CA LEU A 247 -5.58 -15.97 -7.28
C LEU A 247 -6.16 -15.55 -8.64
N VAL A 248 -5.26 -15.25 -9.58
CA VAL A 248 -5.60 -14.59 -10.85
C VAL A 248 -6.49 -15.45 -11.76
N PRO A 249 -6.16 -16.72 -12.04
CA PRO A 249 -7.04 -17.59 -12.83
C PRO A 249 -8.44 -17.71 -12.22
N GLU A 250 -8.54 -17.84 -10.90
CA GLU A 250 -9.80 -17.98 -10.19
C GLU A 250 -10.64 -16.70 -10.19
N PHE A 251 -10.00 -15.54 -10.08
CA PHE A 251 -10.70 -14.27 -10.23
C PHE A 251 -11.27 -14.11 -11.64
N HIS A 252 -10.49 -14.44 -12.68
CA HIS A 252 -10.98 -14.37 -14.06
C HIS A 252 -12.08 -15.39 -14.36
N ASP A 253 -11.95 -16.63 -13.87
CA ASP A 253 -13.02 -17.64 -13.98
C ASP A 253 -14.31 -17.19 -13.28
N PHE A 254 -14.20 -16.54 -12.12
CA PHE A 254 -15.35 -15.94 -11.44
C PHE A 254 -16.03 -14.87 -12.30
N LEU A 255 -15.27 -13.97 -12.94
CA LEU A 255 -15.83 -12.98 -13.85
C LEU A 255 -16.53 -13.65 -15.04
N ASP A 256 -15.86 -14.62 -15.67
CA ASP A 256 -16.37 -15.35 -16.83
C ASP A 256 -17.66 -16.12 -16.54
N LYS A 257 -17.84 -16.60 -15.31
CA LYS A 257 -19.04 -17.31 -14.85
C LYS A 257 -20.19 -16.38 -14.43
N ASN A 258 -19.91 -15.11 -14.15
CA ASN A 258 -20.89 -14.15 -13.63
C ASN A 258 -21.03 -12.89 -14.52
N PRO A 259 -21.22 -13.01 -15.84
CA PRO A 259 -21.33 -11.86 -16.72
C PRO A 259 -22.53 -11.00 -16.35
N ILE A 260 -22.37 -9.67 -16.36
CA ILE A 260 -23.51 -8.76 -16.25
C ILE A 260 -24.35 -8.84 -17.53
N ILE A 261 -25.64 -9.10 -17.36
CA ILE A 261 -26.61 -9.18 -18.47
C ILE A 261 -27.28 -7.82 -18.64
N LEU A 262 -26.93 -7.11 -19.71
CA LEU A 262 -27.56 -5.85 -20.12
C LEU A 262 -27.78 -5.85 -21.65
N PRO A 263 -28.82 -5.16 -22.15
CA PRO A 263 -29.02 -5.01 -23.59
C PRO A 263 -27.79 -4.42 -24.29
N GLY A 264 -27.32 -5.09 -25.34
CA GLY A 264 -26.18 -4.64 -26.15
C GLY A 264 -24.79 -5.06 -25.66
N LEU A 265 -24.70 -5.82 -24.55
CA LEU A 265 -23.44 -6.45 -24.13
C LEU A 265 -23.42 -7.93 -24.49
N ASP A 266 -22.31 -8.39 -25.06
CA ASP A 266 -22.00 -9.81 -25.14
C ASP A 266 -21.51 -10.35 -23.78
N ARG A 267 -21.31 -11.67 -23.69
CA ARG A 267 -20.85 -12.31 -22.45
C ARG A 267 -19.50 -11.77 -21.97
N LYS A 268 -18.55 -11.55 -22.88
CA LYS A 268 -17.20 -11.07 -22.57
C LYS A 268 -17.26 -9.65 -22.02
N GLN A 269 -18.02 -8.78 -22.67
CA GLN A 269 -18.26 -7.41 -22.22
C GLN A 269 -18.98 -7.37 -20.87
N GLY A 270 -19.92 -8.30 -20.62
CA GLY A 270 -20.57 -8.46 -19.33
C GLY A 270 -19.60 -8.85 -18.20
N SER A 271 -18.66 -9.76 -18.47
CA SER A 271 -17.59 -10.15 -17.52
C SER A 271 -16.60 -9.01 -17.26
N GLU A 272 -16.18 -8.31 -18.31
CA GLU A 272 -15.30 -7.13 -18.21
C GLU A 272 -15.96 -6.01 -17.40
N LEU A 273 -17.26 -5.76 -17.63
CA LEU A 273 -18.04 -4.80 -16.86
C LEU A 273 -18.17 -5.21 -15.39
N LEU A 274 -18.37 -6.50 -15.10
CA LEU A 274 -18.38 -6.97 -13.71
C LEU A 274 -17.06 -6.63 -13.04
N GLY A 275 -15.92 -7.03 -13.63
CA GLY A 275 -14.60 -6.72 -13.07
C GLY A 275 -14.43 -5.22 -12.84
N ALA A 276 -14.79 -4.40 -13.84
CA ALA A 276 -14.70 -2.95 -13.73
C ALA A 276 -15.54 -2.40 -12.56
N ARG A 277 -16.72 -2.99 -12.30
CA ARG A 277 -17.60 -2.64 -11.17
C ARG A 277 -17.14 -3.14 -9.81
N LEU A 278 -16.43 -4.28 -9.75
CA LEU A 278 -15.80 -4.74 -8.52
C LEU A 278 -14.66 -3.80 -8.10
N VAL A 279 -13.85 -3.33 -9.05
CA VAL A 279 -12.73 -2.43 -8.76
C VAL A 279 -13.20 -0.98 -8.62
N GLY A 280 -14.14 -0.54 -9.45
CA GLY A 280 -14.55 0.86 -9.63
C GLY A 280 -13.76 1.60 -10.73
N ARG A 281 -12.94 0.86 -11.49
CA ARG A 281 -12.24 1.32 -12.70
C ARG A 281 -12.22 0.20 -13.72
N TRP A 282 -12.16 0.52 -15.00
CA TRP A 282 -11.77 -0.42 -16.04
C TRP A 282 -10.29 -0.80 -15.91
N LYS A 283 -9.89 -1.91 -16.55
CA LYS A 283 -8.49 -2.36 -16.56
C LYS A 283 -7.52 -1.28 -17.02
N SER A 284 -7.93 -0.45 -17.98
CA SER A 284 -7.17 0.71 -18.47
C SER A 284 -6.85 1.76 -17.40
N GLY A 285 -7.65 1.82 -16.33
CA GLY A 285 -7.65 2.89 -15.33
C GLY A 285 -8.82 3.87 -15.43
N ALA A 286 -9.65 3.82 -16.48
CA ALA A 286 -10.80 4.70 -16.62
C ALA A 286 -11.82 4.50 -15.47
N PRO A 287 -12.23 5.55 -14.73
CA PRO A 287 -13.18 5.40 -13.63
C PRO A 287 -14.58 5.12 -14.14
N ILE A 288 -15.21 4.06 -13.64
CA ILE A 288 -16.58 3.69 -14.05
C ILE A 288 -17.62 4.75 -13.66
N GLN A 289 -17.30 5.61 -12.67
CA GLN A 289 -18.14 6.74 -12.33
C GLN A 289 -18.31 7.74 -13.49
N MET A 290 -17.34 7.79 -14.42
CA MET A 290 -17.37 8.67 -15.60
C MET A 290 -17.66 7.90 -16.89
N SER A 291 -17.28 6.62 -16.96
CA SER A 291 -17.58 5.74 -18.10
C SER A 291 -18.19 4.41 -17.62
N PRO A 292 -19.49 4.38 -17.27
CA PRO A 292 -20.07 3.30 -16.48
C PRO A 292 -20.35 2.00 -17.24
N LEU A 293 -20.44 2.03 -18.57
CA LEU A 293 -20.88 0.89 -19.38
C LEU A 293 -19.82 0.40 -20.38
N LYS A 294 -18.78 1.20 -20.65
CA LYS A 294 -17.71 0.85 -21.58
C LYS A 294 -16.40 1.50 -21.15
N ASP A 295 -15.28 0.85 -21.43
CA ASP A 295 -13.96 1.44 -21.20
C ASP A 295 -13.71 2.68 -22.08
N ASP A 296 -12.91 3.61 -21.56
CA ASP A 296 -12.41 4.79 -22.26
C ASP A 296 -10.90 4.94 -22.01
N PRO A 297 -10.04 4.31 -22.83
CA PRO A 297 -8.60 4.39 -22.68
C PRO A 297 -8.03 5.81 -22.79
N LYS A 298 -8.72 6.72 -23.51
CA LYS A 298 -8.29 8.13 -23.60
C LYS A 298 -8.52 8.85 -22.28
N LEU A 299 -9.67 8.62 -21.65
CA LEU A 299 -9.93 9.09 -20.28
C LEU A 299 -8.91 8.50 -19.31
N ALA A 300 -8.59 7.21 -19.43
CA ALA A 300 -7.66 6.53 -18.52
C ALA A 300 -6.25 7.15 -18.53
N GLN A 301 -5.73 7.50 -19.71
CA GLN A 301 -4.39 8.07 -19.89
C GLN A 301 -4.29 9.57 -19.55
N ASP A 302 -5.41 10.25 -19.35
CA ASP A 302 -5.43 11.68 -19.00
C ASP A 302 -5.45 11.88 -17.48
N SER A 303 -4.29 12.18 -16.89
CA SER A 303 -4.15 12.43 -15.45
C SER A 303 -4.93 13.64 -14.94
N ASN A 304 -5.38 14.54 -15.82
CA ASN A 304 -6.24 15.67 -15.44
C ASN A 304 -7.72 15.28 -15.34
N ARG A 305 -8.10 14.08 -15.82
CA ARG A 305 -9.49 13.63 -15.89
C ARG A 305 -9.74 12.30 -15.20
N ASN A 306 -8.80 11.36 -15.23
CA ASN A 306 -8.99 9.99 -14.73
C ASN A 306 -9.23 9.88 -13.21
N ASN A 307 -9.04 10.97 -12.46
CA ASN A 307 -9.34 11.05 -11.03
C ASN A 307 -10.31 12.16 -10.65
N ASN A 308 -10.79 12.95 -11.63
CA ASN A 308 -11.61 14.15 -11.42
C ASN A 308 -13.10 13.82 -11.31
N PHE A 309 -13.49 13.12 -10.26
CA PHE A 309 -14.89 12.77 -10.00
C PHE A 309 -15.22 12.74 -8.52
N VAL A 310 -16.51 12.75 -8.23
CA VAL A 310 -17.09 12.45 -6.92
C VAL A 310 -18.23 11.46 -7.12
N PHE A 311 -18.71 10.84 -6.05
CA PHE A 311 -19.80 9.88 -6.13
C PHE A 311 -21.18 10.55 -5.95
N PRO A 312 -22.25 9.95 -6.52
CA PRO A 312 -23.60 10.45 -6.35
C PRO A 312 -24.04 10.38 -4.87
N GLN A 313 -24.77 11.39 -4.41
CA GLN A 313 -25.27 11.48 -3.04
C GLN A 313 -26.63 10.83 -2.83
N GLN A 314 -27.30 10.41 -3.92
CA GLN A 314 -28.50 9.58 -3.85
C GLN A 314 -28.21 8.30 -3.07
N THR A 315 -29.21 7.84 -2.32
CA THR A 315 -29.18 6.58 -1.57
C THR A 315 -29.88 5.48 -2.35
N GLY A 316 -29.76 4.23 -1.89
CA GLY A 316 -30.37 3.08 -2.52
C GLY A 316 -29.72 2.72 -3.87
N GLU A 317 -30.52 2.09 -4.75
CA GLU A 317 -30.06 1.67 -6.08
C GLU A 317 -29.58 2.85 -6.94
N ALA A 318 -30.26 4.00 -6.85
CA ALA A 318 -29.93 5.19 -7.63
C ALA A 318 -28.50 5.70 -7.39
N GLY A 319 -27.96 5.52 -6.19
CA GLY A 319 -26.59 5.92 -5.85
C GLY A 319 -25.50 4.95 -6.32
N GLN A 320 -25.87 3.82 -6.91
CA GLN A 320 -24.96 2.74 -7.33
C GLN A 320 -25.02 2.41 -8.82
N THR A 321 -25.85 3.10 -9.59
CA THR A 321 -26.02 2.87 -11.03
C THR A 321 -24.66 2.89 -11.76
N ALA A 322 -23.85 3.92 -11.55
CA ALA A 322 -22.54 4.04 -12.20
C ALA A 322 -21.44 3.22 -11.48
N CYS A 323 -21.37 3.31 -10.15
CA CYS A 323 -20.33 2.67 -9.35
C CYS A 323 -20.94 2.05 -8.06
N PRO A 324 -20.82 0.73 -7.83
CA PRO A 324 -21.30 0.12 -6.60
C PRO A 324 -20.68 0.76 -5.35
N TYR A 325 -21.44 0.88 -4.26
CA TYR A 325 -20.92 1.36 -2.97
C TYR A 325 -19.78 0.49 -2.45
N ALA A 326 -19.83 -0.82 -2.74
CA ALA A 326 -18.84 -1.80 -2.35
C ALA A 326 -17.65 -1.93 -3.32
N ALA A 327 -17.61 -1.16 -4.41
CA ALA A 327 -16.45 -1.17 -5.31
C ALA A 327 -15.16 -0.80 -4.56
N HIS A 328 -14.06 -1.45 -4.90
CA HIS A 328 -12.79 -1.35 -4.15
C HIS A 328 -12.35 0.10 -3.92
N ILE A 329 -12.32 0.93 -4.98
CA ILE A 329 -11.89 2.34 -4.83
C ILE A 329 -12.88 3.21 -4.04
N ARG A 330 -14.15 2.81 -3.95
CA ARG A 330 -15.21 3.54 -3.22
C ARG A 330 -15.22 3.13 -1.75
N LYS A 331 -14.89 1.88 -1.45
CA LYS A 331 -14.60 1.39 -0.09
C LYS A 331 -13.36 2.05 0.50
N THR A 332 -12.27 2.08 -0.27
CA THR A 332 -10.97 2.55 0.23
C THR A 332 -10.77 4.07 0.12
N ASN A 333 -11.53 4.74 -0.75
CA ASN A 333 -11.64 6.20 -0.79
C ASN A 333 -13.08 6.61 -1.12
N PRO A 334 -13.94 6.77 -0.11
CA PRO A 334 -15.36 7.11 -0.27
C PRO A 334 -15.60 8.51 -0.86
N ARG A 335 -14.56 9.32 -1.05
CA ARG A 335 -14.66 10.71 -1.53
C ARG A 335 -15.69 11.52 -0.73
N ASN A 336 -16.79 11.90 -1.37
CA ASN A 336 -17.87 12.69 -0.80
C ASN A 336 -18.98 11.85 -0.17
N ASP A 337 -18.90 10.51 -0.18
CA ASP A 337 -19.89 9.66 0.51
C ASP A 337 -19.92 9.89 2.03
N LEU A 338 -18.83 10.42 2.59
CA LEU A 338 -18.71 10.71 4.02
C LEU A 338 -18.83 12.19 4.36
N ASP A 339 -18.96 13.10 3.40
CA ASP A 339 -18.88 14.54 3.67
C ASP A 339 -19.93 15.02 4.68
N ALA A 340 -21.13 14.44 4.68
CA ALA A 340 -22.20 14.78 5.62
C ALA A 340 -22.12 14.04 6.98
N ILE A 341 -21.39 12.92 7.06
CA ILE A 341 -21.37 12.02 8.24
C ILE A 341 -20.05 12.17 9.01
N ALA A 342 -18.94 12.19 8.28
CA ALA A 342 -17.59 12.32 8.79
C ALA A 342 -16.76 13.19 7.81
N PRO A 343 -16.92 14.53 7.81
CA PRO A 343 -16.29 15.43 6.84
C PRO A 343 -14.76 15.30 6.73
N LYS A 344 -14.09 14.88 7.82
CA LYS A 344 -12.63 14.62 7.86
C LYS A 344 -12.27 13.13 7.83
N GLY A 345 -13.24 12.23 7.71
CA GLY A 345 -13.02 10.78 7.77
C GLY A 345 -12.09 10.30 6.64
N VAL A 346 -12.31 10.79 5.42
CA VAL A 346 -11.45 10.43 4.27
C VAL A 346 -10.06 11.04 4.39
N GLU A 347 -9.95 12.27 4.91
CA GLU A 347 -8.64 12.91 5.16
C GLU A 347 -7.83 12.10 6.17
N ARG A 348 -8.42 11.76 7.33
CA ARG A 348 -7.72 11.00 8.38
C ARG A 348 -7.31 9.60 7.95
N ALA A 349 -8.13 8.94 7.14
CA ALA A 349 -7.85 7.61 6.63
C ALA A 349 -7.00 7.58 5.35
N SER A 350 -6.54 8.73 4.88
CA SER A 350 -5.69 8.80 3.69
C SER A 350 -4.33 8.18 3.97
N MET A 351 -3.86 7.37 3.02
CA MET A 351 -2.53 6.76 3.01
C MET A 351 -1.93 6.90 1.62
N THR A 352 -0.61 7.05 1.54
CA THR A 352 0.11 6.89 0.26
C THR A 352 0.40 5.41 0.04
N ARG A 353 0.30 4.94 -1.20
CA ARG A 353 0.57 3.55 -1.58
C ARG A 353 1.81 3.48 -2.46
N ALA A 354 2.71 2.56 -2.11
CA ALA A 354 3.98 2.33 -2.81
C ALA A 354 4.18 0.83 -3.12
N GLY A 355 3.09 0.10 -3.38
CA GLY A 355 3.15 -1.32 -3.68
C GLY A 355 3.86 -1.66 -5.00
N ILE A 356 4.17 -2.94 -5.20
CA ILE A 356 4.72 -3.47 -6.45
C ILE A 356 4.34 -4.96 -6.60
N PRO A 357 4.03 -5.45 -7.82
CA PRO A 357 3.73 -6.86 -8.03
C PRO A 357 4.92 -7.79 -7.75
N PHE A 358 4.65 -9.03 -7.37
CA PHE A 358 5.64 -10.11 -7.23
C PHE A 358 5.14 -11.40 -7.87
N GLY A 359 6.07 -12.31 -8.17
CA GLY A 359 5.76 -13.59 -8.79
C GLY A 359 5.73 -13.54 -10.32
N PRO A 360 5.56 -14.71 -10.98
CA PRO A 360 5.51 -14.81 -12.43
C PRO A 360 4.14 -14.39 -12.97
N GLU A 361 4.08 -14.13 -14.28
CA GLU A 361 2.81 -14.05 -15.01
C GLU A 361 2.04 -15.39 -14.91
N VAL A 362 0.75 -15.36 -15.25
CA VAL A 362 -0.06 -16.59 -15.32
C VAL A 362 0.47 -17.47 -16.44
N SER A 363 0.76 -18.73 -16.13
CA SER A 363 1.23 -19.71 -17.11
C SER A 363 0.10 -20.20 -18.01
N PHE A 364 0.44 -20.87 -19.11
CA PHE A 364 -0.56 -21.49 -19.98
C PHE A 364 -1.41 -22.55 -19.23
N GLY A 365 -0.78 -23.37 -18.39
CA GLY A 365 -1.46 -24.41 -17.59
C GLY A 365 -2.48 -23.81 -16.63
N GLU A 366 -2.05 -22.86 -15.79
CA GLU A 366 -2.94 -22.16 -14.85
C GLU A 366 -4.15 -21.49 -15.55
N SER A 367 -3.93 -20.93 -16.74
CA SER A 367 -4.99 -20.31 -17.54
C SER A 367 -6.01 -21.33 -18.09
N GLN A 368 -5.57 -22.55 -18.45
CA GLN A 368 -6.44 -23.63 -18.89
C GLN A 368 -7.22 -24.23 -17.71
N ASP A 369 -6.52 -24.52 -16.62
CA ASP A 369 -7.08 -25.22 -15.46
C ASP A 369 -7.89 -24.30 -14.54
N LYS A 370 -7.82 -22.98 -14.77
CA LYS A 370 -8.47 -21.95 -13.94
C LYS A 370 -8.07 -22.07 -12.47
N LEU A 371 -6.81 -22.40 -12.22
CA LEU A 371 -6.28 -22.66 -10.90
C LEU A 371 -4.88 -22.06 -10.76
N THR A 372 -4.61 -21.41 -9.64
CA THR A 372 -3.28 -20.88 -9.32
C THR A 372 -2.34 -22.01 -8.91
N GLU A 373 -1.14 -22.04 -9.51
CA GLU A 373 -0.05 -22.96 -9.15
C GLU A 373 1.16 -22.21 -8.58
N TYR A 374 1.44 -21.00 -9.07
CA TYR A 374 2.58 -20.20 -8.63
C TYR A 374 2.14 -19.00 -7.80
N ASP A 375 2.86 -18.74 -6.72
CA ASP A 375 2.67 -17.54 -5.92
C ASP A 375 2.98 -16.28 -6.73
N ARG A 376 1.96 -15.43 -6.83
CA ARG A 376 2.03 -14.08 -7.40
C ARG A 376 1.10 -13.16 -6.65
N GLY A 377 1.31 -11.87 -6.77
CA GLY A 377 0.38 -10.90 -6.22
C GLY A 377 1.03 -9.55 -5.98
N LEU A 378 0.62 -8.89 -4.90
CA LEU A 378 1.05 -7.54 -4.57
C LEU A 378 1.84 -7.53 -3.26
N ALA A 379 3.08 -7.01 -3.33
CA ALA A 379 3.78 -6.54 -2.15
C ALA A 379 3.22 -5.16 -1.81
N PHE A 380 2.13 -5.13 -1.04
CA PHE A 380 1.44 -3.91 -0.68
C PHE A 380 2.25 -3.16 0.39
N VAL A 381 2.40 -1.86 0.16
CA VAL A 381 3.05 -0.92 1.07
C VAL A 381 2.18 0.33 1.15
N SER A 382 1.87 0.77 2.38
CA SER A 382 1.25 2.07 2.61
C SER A 382 1.89 2.86 3.74
N TYR A 383 1.86 4.18 3.60
CA TYR A 383 2.37 5.12 4.60
C TYR A 383 1.28 6.02 5.16
N GLN A 384 1.35 6.23 6.48
CA GLN A 384 0.45 7.06 7.28
C GLN A 384 1.12 7.45 8.60
N SER A 385 0.66 8.50 9.26
CA SER A 385 1.14 8.87 10.61
C SER A 385 0.46 8.09 11.73
N GLU A 386 -0.67 7.42 11.47
CA GLU A 386 -1.37 6.54 12.41
C GLU A 386 -1.96 5.33 11.67
N LEU A 387 -1.51 4.11 11.97
CA LEU A 387 -2.00 2.86 11.36
C LEU A 387 -3.48 2.63 11.68
N LYS A 388 -3.88 2.95 12.91
CA LYS A 388 -5.27 2.79 13.41
C LYS A 388 -6.27 3.72 12.71
N GLU A 389 -5.80 4.77 12.04
CA GLU A 389 -6.61 5.71 11.24
C GLU A 389 -6.45 5.44 9.75
N GLY A 390 -5.26 5.01 9.28
CA GLY A 390 -4.96 4.66 7.89
C GLY A 390 -5.24 3.18 7.57
N PHE A 391 -4.20 2.42 7.22
CA PHE A 391 -4.29 1.03 6.74
C PHE A 391 -5.27 0.16 7.55
N GLN A 392 -5.12 0.11 8.87
CA GLN A 392 -5.90 -0.79 9.73
C GLN A 392 -7.38 -0.40 9.71
N PHE A 393 -7.66 0.90 9.74
CA PHE A 393 -9.02 1.43 9.70
C PHE A 393 -9.70 1.14 8.38
N VAL A 394 -9.02 1.40 7.25
CA VAL A 394 -9.56 1.16 5.92
C VAL A 394 -9.89 -0.32 5.73
N GLN A 395 -9.00 -1.23 6.17
CA GLN A 395 -9.27 -2.66 6.11
C GLN A 395 -10.49 -3.05 6.97
N LYS A 396 -10.49 -2.67 8.25
CA LYS A 396 -11.48 -3.15 9.24
C LYS A 396 -12.84 -2.46 9.11
N SER A 397 -12.81 -1.13 9.15
CA SER A 397 -14.00 -0.32 9.30
C SER A 397 -14.72 -0.09 7.98
N TRP A 398 -14.00 -0.21 6.85
CA TRP A 398 -14.54 0.05 5.51
C TRP A 398 -14.62 -1.22 4.65
N ALA A 399 -13.48 -1.82 4.31
CA ALA A 399 -13.43 -2.96 3.39
C ALA A 399 -14.14 -4.21 3.95
N ASN A 400 -13.87 -4.54 5.22
CA ASN A 400 -14.47 -5.69 5.92
C ASN A 400 -15.89 -5.42 6.43
N ASN A 401 -16.36 -4.17 6.40
CA ASN A 401 -17.65 -3.80 6.97
C ASN A 401 -18.76 -3.85 5.90
N PRO A 402 -19.69 -4.82 5.94
CA PRO A 402 -20.75 -4.92 4.94
C PRO A 402 -21.76 -3.77 4.98
N GLY A 403 -21.85 -3.02 6.08
CA GLY A 403 -22.72 -1.86 6.23
C GLY A 403 -22.11 -0.54 5.74
N PHE A 404 -20.84 -0.54 5.31
CA PHE A 404 -20.13 0.64 4.85
C PHE A 404 -20.18 0.80 3.32
N PRO A 405 -20.24 2.03 2.74
CA PRO A 405 -20.42 3.33 3.38
C PRO A 405 -21.78 3.48 4.08
N PHE A 406 -21.79 4.26 5.16
CA PHE A 406 -22.99 4.48 5.99
C PHE A 406 -24.01 5.39 5.29
N GLY A 407 -25.28 5.34 5.75
CA GLY A 407 -26.33 6.25 5.30
C GLY A 407 -26.84 5.99 3.88
N LYS A 408 -26.66 4.79 3.34
CA LYS A 408 -27.00 4.46 1.95
C LYS A 408 -28.34 3.76 1.74
N ASN A 409 -29.12 3.48 2.78
CA ASN A 409 -30.42 2.78 2.72
C ASN A 409 -30.41 1.41 2.02
N VAL A 410 -29.23 0.80 1.91
CA VAL A 410 -28.96 -0.58 1.46
C VAL A 410 -27.80 -1.13 2.28
N THR A 411 -27.54 -2.44 2.20
CA THR A 411 -26.31 -3.05 2.72
C THR A 411 -25.36 -3.32 1.55
N PRO A 412 -24.31 -2.49 1.35
CA PRO A 412 -23.38 -2.65 0.22
C PRO A 412 -22.69 -4.01 0.18
N GLY A 413 -22.36 -4.57 1.34
CA GLY A 413 -21.55 -5.77 1.48
C GLY A 413 -20.04 -5.48 1.49
N PHE A 414 -19.25 -6.54 1.35
CA PHE A 414 -17.80 -6.49 1.47
C PHE A 414 -17.15 -5.82 0.26
N ASP A 415 -15.96 -5.24 0.47
CA ASP A 415 -15.04 -5.00 -0.64
C ASP A 415 -14.72 -6.35 -1.33
N PRO A 416 -14.90 -6.47 -2.66
CA PRO A 416 -14.75 -7.74 -3.34
C PRO A 416 -13.32 -8.24 -3.43
N LEU A 417 -12.35 -7.34 -3.45
CA LEU A 417 -10.93 -7.67 -3.61
C LEU A 417 -10.30 -7.97 -2.26
N ILE A 418 -10.38 -7.01 -1.33
CA ILE A 418 -9.62 -7.05 -0.07
C ILE A 418 -10.49 -7.20 1.17
N GLY A 419 -11.82 -7.11 1.07
CA GLY A 419 -12.68 -7.29 2.23
C GLY A 419 -12.56 -8.73 2.73
N GLN A 420 -12.41 -8.92 4.03
CA GLN A 420 -12.18 -10.22 4.66
C GLN A 420 -13.17 -10.50 5.78
N ALA A 421 -13.41 -11.79 6.04
CA ALA A 421 -14.33 -12.27 7.06
C ALA A 421 -13.75 -13.44 7.87
N ASN A 422 -12.43 -13.50 8.09
CA ASN A 422 -11.74 -14.58 8.79
C ASN A 422 -12.03 -15.98 8.19
N GLY A 423 -12.00 -16.07 6.85
CA GLY A 423 -12.32 -17.30 6.11
C GLY A 423 -13.81 -17.58 5.89
N ALA A 424 -14.73 -16.77 6.43
CA ALA A 424 -16.16 -16.92 6.15
C ALA A 424 -16.55 -16.38 4.76
N SER A 425 -17.67 -16.87 4.22
CA SER A 425 -18.21 -16.41 2.94
C SER A 425 -18.55 -14.92 2.97
N ARG A 426 -18.26 -14.23 1.87
CA ARG A 426 -18.53 -12.80 1.69
C ARG A 426 -19.57 -12.58 0.61
N THR A 427 -20.38 -11.55 0.77
CA THR A 427 -21.37 -11.12 -0.22
C THR A 427 -21.28 -9.63 -0.47
N MET A 428 -21.58 -9.21 -1.70
CA MET A 428 -21.76 -7.80 -2.03
C MET A 428 -23.02 -7.57 -2.86
N LEU A 429 -23.55 -6.36 -2.74
CA LEU A 429 -24.63 -5.87 -3.59
C LEU A 429 -24.05 -5.42 -4.93
N THR A 430 -24.68 -5.84 -6.02
CA THR A 430 -24.34 -5.45 -7.39
C THR A 430 -25.46 -4.57 -7.97
N THR A 431 -25.48 -4.39 -9.29
CA THR A 431 -26.48 -3.56 -9.97
C THR A 431 -27.89 -4.14 -9.83
N GLY A 432 -28.89 -3.28 -9.55
CA GLY A 432 -30.30 -3.68 -9.53
C GLY A 432 -30.70 -4.46 -8.28
N GLY A 433 -29.97 -4.28 -7.17
CA GLY A 433 -30.26 -4.92 -5.89
C GLY A 433 -29.88 -6.39 -5.80
N ALA A 434 -29.27 -6.96 -6.84
CA ALA A 434 -28.82 -8.35 -6.83
C ALA A 434 -27.63 -8.54 -5.88
N LYS A 435 -27.59 -9.68 -5.19
CA LYS A 435 -26.46 -10.06 -4.34
C LYS A 435 -25.60 -11.08 -5.05
N ILE A 436 -24.29 -10.88 -5.03
CA ILE A 436 -23.32 -11.88 -5.48
C ILE A 436 -22.55 -12.43 -4.28
N THR A 437 -22.39 -13.74 -4.24
CA THR A 437 -21.54 -14.42 -3.26
C THR A 437 -20.14 -14.54 -3.84
N LEU A 438 -19.14 -14.13 -3.08
CA LEU A 438 -17.74 -14.29 -3.42
C LEU A 438 -17.34 -15.67 -2.92
N PRO A 439 -17.08 -16.64 -3.82
CA PRO A 439 -16.93 -18.05 -3.45
C PRO A 439 -15.65 -18.29 -2.64
N ARG A 440 -14.68 -17.39 -2.74
CA ARG A 440 -13.41 -17.42 -2.02
C ARG A 440 -12.81 -16.03 -1.96
N ASP A 441 -11.73 -15.90 -1.19
CA ASP A 441 -10.86 -14.73 -1.24
C ASP A 441 -9.96 -14.83 -2.47
N PHE A 442 -10.05 -13.83 -3.36
CA PHE A 442 -9.16 -13.71 -4.52
C PHE A 442 -7.80 -13.13 -4.13
N VAL A 443 -7.76 -12.39 -3.01
CA VAL A 443 -6.54 -11.88 -2.41
C VAL A 443 -6.33 -12.59 -1.08
N VAL A 444 -5.23 -13.34 -0.96
CA VAL A 444 -4.88 -14.13 0.22
C VAL A 444 -3.70 -13.48 0.92
N SER A 445 -3.89 -13.09 2.19
CA SER A 445 -2.80 -12.56 3.02
C SER A 445 -1.82 -13.66 3.39
N ARG A 446 -0.56 -13.50 2.97
CA ARG A 446 0.55 -14.39 3.34
C ARG A 446 1.53 -13.77 4.33
N GLY A 447 1.15 -12.63 4.90
CA GLY A 447 1.80 -12.03 6.04
C GLY A 447 2.29 -10.62 5.82
N GLY A 448 2.93 -10.10 6.85
CA GLY A 448 3.47 -8.77 6.86
C GLY A 448 3.84 -8.34 8.27
N GLU A 449 4.19 -7.07 8.41
CA GLU A 449 4.54 -6.45 9.68
C GLU A 449 4.30 -4.93 9.58
N TYR A 450 4.12 -4.30 10.74
CA TYR A 450 4.08 -2.85 10.85
C TYR A 450 5.47 -2.32 11.18
N PHE A 451 5.93 -1.36 10.38
CA PHE A 451 7.22 -0.71 10.56
C PHE A 451 7.05 0.80 10.76
N PHE A 452 8.08 1.45 11.27
CA PHE A 452 8.25 2.89 11.27
C PHE A 452 9.45 3.22 10.39
N SER A 453 9.24 4.03 9.35
CA SER A 453 10.28 4.64 8.53
C SER A 453 10.71 5.95 9.20
N PRO A 454 11.82 5.96 9.95
CA PRO A 454 12.30 7.14 10.65
C PRO A 454 12.76 8.23 9.67
N PRO A 455 12.80 9.50 10.09
CA PRO A 455 13.46 10.54 9.32
C PRO A 455 14.97 10.26 9.21
N ILE A 456 15.60 10.76 8.15
CA ILE A 456 17.02 10.55 7.86
C ILE A 456 17.92 11.11 8.99
N SER A 457 17.51 12.21 9.63
CA SER A 457 18.22 12.76 10.79
C SER A 457 18.26 11.78 11.97
N ALA A 458 17.16 11.08 12.25
CA ALA A 458 17.10 10.10 13.35
C ALA A 458 17.93 8.85 13.06
N LEU A 459 18.01 8.42 11.80
CA LEU A 459 18.93 7.33 11.37
C LEU A 459 20.39 7.67 11.69
N LYS A 460 20.79 8.93 11.52
CA LYS A 460 22.16 9.40 11.73
C LYS A 460 22.50 9.70 13.19
N THR A 461 21.48 9.84 14.05
CA THR A 461 21.62 10.28 15.45
C THR A 461 21.09 9.21 16.40
N VAL A 462 19.81 9.28 16.76
CA VAL A 462 19.15 8.45 17.77
C VAL A 462 19.30 6.96 17.48
N LEU A 463 18.98 6.53 16.25
CA LEU A 463 19.03 5.12 15.88
C LEU A 463 20.46 4.60 15.70
N ALA A 464 21.44 5.49 15.51
CA ALA A 464 22.86 5.16 15.49
C ALA A 464 23.49 5.18 16.90
N GLY A 465 22.71 5.41 17.96
CA GLY A 465 23.22 5.52 19.33
C GLY A 465 24.10 6.74 19.58
N ARG A 466 24.06 7.73 18.68
CA ARG A 466 24.72 9.03 18.87
C ARG A 466 23.70 9.92 19.56
N THR A 467 23.85 10.09 20.88
CA THR A 467 22.94 10.90 21.70
C THR A 467 22.79 12.29 21.09
N GLY A 468 21.53 12.71 20.90
CA GLY A 468 21.16 14.06 20.49
C GLY A 468 21.31 15.07 21.61
#